data_AF-A0AAW4PZY2-F1
#
_entry.id   AF-A0AAW4PZY2-F1
#
_cell.length_a   1.000
_cell.length_b   1.000
_cell.length_c   1.000
_cell.angle_alpha   90.00
_cell.angle_beta   90.00
_cell.angle_gamma   90.00
#
_symmetry.space_group_name_H-M   'P 1'
#
loop_
_entity.id
_entity.type
_entity.pdbx_description
1 polymer ?
#
loop_
_entity_poly.entity_id
_entity_poly.type
_entity_poly.pdbx_seq_one_letter_code
_entity_poly.pdbx_strand_id
1 'polypeptide(L)'
;MPSEQSTGEGNHVNIGVDVEILSLDTLQREYQELTERRFSSTLGEQERQRRATVWHELCGRMDVQQPGCPECGARSWGFTDHTECTECSHAPTDRELLTDIQRSWEQIIHGGVADAE
;
A
#
# COMPACT_ATOMS: atom_id res chain seq x y z
N MET A 1 -25.09 -14.98 32.37
CA MET A 1 -23.79 -14.34 32.04
C MET A 1 -23.93 -13.82 30.62
N PRO A 2 -23.81 -12.50 30.39
CA PRO A 2 -23.93 -11.95 29.05
C PRO A 2 -22.74 -12.39 28.21
N SER A 3 -23.03 -13.01 27.08
CA SER A 3 -22.07 -13.37 26.05
C SER A 3 -21.36 -12.11 25.59
N GLU A 4 -20.04 -12.10 25.72
CA GLU A 4 -19.17 -11.07 25.15
C GLU A 4 -19.42 -11.01 23.64
N GLN A 5 -19.92 -9.86 23.21
CA GLN A 5 -20.09 -9.54 21.80
C GLN A 5 -18.68 -9.41 21.23
N SER A 6 -18.22 -10.42 20.50
CA SER A 6 -17.19 -10.22 19.49
C SER A 6 -17.67 -9.12 18.56
N THR A 7 -17.13 -7.92 18.73
CA THR A 7 -17.12 -6.88 17.70
C THR A 7 -16.29 -7.44 16.54
N GLY A 8 -16.96 -8.23 15.69
CA GLY A 8 -16.52 -8.40 14.32
C GLY A 8 -16.80 -7.10 13.60
N GLU A 9 -15.96 -6.09 13.84
CA GLU A 9 -15.87 -4.95 12.93
C GLU A 9 -15.40 -5.53 11.59
N GLY A 10 -16.36 -5.61 10.66
CA GLY A 10 -16.24 -6.40 9.46
C GLY A 10 -15.10 -5.95 8.57
N ASN A 11 -14.48 -6.94 7.93
CA ASN A 11 -13.76 -6.83 6.66
C ASN A 11 -14.58 -6.00 5.66
N HIS A 12 -14.34 -4.69 5.62
CA HIS A 12 -14.98 -3.80 4.64
C HIS A 12 -13.93 -3.38 3.62
N VAL A 13 -13.55 -4.32 2.75
CA VAL A 13 -13.02 -3.94 1.44
C VAL A 13 -14.15 -3.21 0.72
N ASN A 14 -13.98 -1.93 0.43
CA ASN A 14 -15.01 -1.07 -0.17
C ASN A 14 -15.12 -1.31 -1.68
N ILE A 15 -15.36 -2.57 -2.07
CA ILE A 15 -15.52 -2.97 -3.46
C ILE A 15 -16.69 -2.19 -4.09
N GLY A 16 -16.40 -1.45 -5.17
CA GLY A 16 -17.39 -0.66 -5.91
C GLY A 16 -17.63 0.76 -5.39
N VAL A 17 -16.92 1.19 -4.34
CA VAL A 17 -16.93 2.58 -3.84
C VAL A 17 -15.76 3.34 -4.46
N ASP A 18 -15.96 4.53 -5.01
CA ASP A 18 -14.84 5.32 -5.55
C ASP A 18 -13.77 5.60 -4.47
N VAL A 19 -12.50 5.39 -4.80
CA VAL A 19 -11.38 5.63 -3.87
C VAL A 19 -11.25 7.11 -3.52
N GLU A 20 -11.67 7.99 -4.43
CA GLU A 20 -11.62 9.44 -4.28
C GLU A 20 -12.52 9.95 -3.14
N ILE A 21 -13.61 9.25 -2.84
CA ILE A 21 -14.54 9.64 -1.76
C ILE A 21 -14.17 9.04 -0.40
N LEU A 22 -13.24 8.09 -0.36
CA LEU A 22 -12.78 7.48 0.88
C LEU A 22 -11.80 8.40 1.60
N SER A 23 -11.81 8.35 2.93
CA SER A 23 -10.82 9.07 3.75
C SER A 23 -9.44 8.42 3.62
N LEU A 24 -8.38 9.19 3.89
CA LEU A 24 -7.00 8.66 3.86
C LEU A 24 -6.83 7.46 4.79
N ASP A 25 -7.34 7.55 6.03
CA ASP A 25 -7.36 6.45 7.00
C ASP A 25 -8.05 5.20 6.44
N THR A 26 -9.22 5.38 5.81
CA THR A 26 -9.97 4.27 5.22
C THR A 26 -9.21 3.60 4.08
N LEU A 27 -8.56 4.39 3.22
CA LEU A 27 -7.72 3.87 2.13
C LEU A 27 -6.52 3.09 2.67
N GLN A 28 -5.85 3.59 3.70
CA GLN A 28 -4.70 2.92 4.32
C GLN A 28 -5.10 1.58 4.94
N ARG A 29 -6.20 1.58 5.70
CA ARG A 29 -6.71 0.38 6.36
C ARG A 29 -7.17 -0.66 5.34
N GLU A 30 -7.86 -0.24 4.29
CA GLU A 30 -8.27 -1.11 3.17
C GLU A 30 -7.04 -1.68 2.45
N TYR A 31 -6.00 -0.87 2.23
CA TYR A 31 -4.76 -1.33 1.61
C TYR A 31 -4.01 -2.37 2.46
N GLN A 32 -3.92 -2.14 3.78
CA GLN A 32 -3.30 -3.07 4.72
C GLN A 32 -4.04 -4.41 4.73
N GLU A 33 -5.37 -4.40 4.85
CA GLU A 33 -6.17 -5.62 4.84
C GLU A 33 -5.98 -6.41 3.52
N LEU A 34 -6.02 -5.71 2.38
CA LEU A 34 -5.78 -6.32 1.07
C LEU A 34 -4.35 -6.85 0.92
N THR A 35 -3.37 -6.28 1.62
CA THR A 35 -1.99 -6.75 1.62
C THR A 35 -1.82 -7.98 2.49
N GLU A 36 -2.38 -8.00 3.70
CA GLU A 36 -2.37 -9.18 4.58
C GLU A 36 -3.07 -10.38 3.91
N ARG A 37 -4.21 -10.14 3.26
CA ARG A 37 -4.96 -11.20 2.56
C ARG A 37 -4.22 -11.79 1.35
N ARG A 38 -3.26 -11.05 0.77
CA ARG A 38 -2.35 -11.58 -0.25
C ARG A 38 -1.50 -12.70 0.31
N PHE A 39 -0.93 -12.50 1.50
CA PHE A 39 -0.06 -13.48 2.14
C PHE A 39 -0.83 -14.75 2.54
N SER A 40 -2.13 -14.63 2.82
CA SER A 40 -3.01 -15.78 3.03
C SER A 40 -3.50 -16.46 1.73
N SER A 41 -3.09 -16.01 0.54
CA SER A 41 -3.52 -16.53 -0.77
C SER A 41 -5.05 -16.55 -0.99
N THR A 42 -5.78 -15.65 -0.36
CA THR A 42 -7.26 -15.58 -0.40
C THR A 42 -7.80 -14.42 -1.25
N LEU A 43 -6.94 -13.73 -2.01
CA LEU A 43 -7.32 -12.60 -2.85
C LEU A 43 -7.91 -13.03 -4.19
N GLY A 44 -9.13 -12.58 -4.48
CA GLY A 44 -9.72 -12.61 -5.82
C GLY A 44 -9.06 -11.62 -6.79
N GLU A 45 -9.34 -11.76 -8.09
CA GLU A 45 -8.93 -10.83 -9.15
C GLU A 45 -9.40 -9.39 -8.86
N GLN A 46 -10.66 -9.24 -8.44
CA GLN A 46 -11.28 -7.95 -8.16
C GLN A 46 -10.62 -7.23 -6.99
N GLU A 47 -10.20 -7.97 -5.96
CA GLU A 47 -9.50 -7.42 -4.80
C GLU A 47 -8.07 -7.03 -5.13
N ARG A 48 -7.39 -7.78 -6.02
CA ARG A 48 -6.08 -7.39 -6.57
C ARG A 48 -6.18 -6.09 -7.35
N GLN A 49 -7.19 -5.93 -8.20
CA GLN A 49 -7.43 -4.69 -8.93
C GLN A 49 -7.74 -3.54 -7.97
N ARG A 50 -8.61 -3.79 -6.97
CA ARG A 50 -8.95 -2.78 -5.96
C ARG A 50 -7.72 -2.29 -5.21
N ARG A 51 -6.85 -3.21 -4.78
CA ARG A 51 -5.61 -2.87 -4.09
C ARG A 51 -4.74 -1.93 -4.93
N ALA A 52 -4.65 -2.16 -6.23
CA ALA A 52 -3.87 -1.31 -7.14
C ALA A 52 -4.46 0.10 -7.27
N THR A 53 -5.79 0.21 -7.31
CA THR A 53 -6.51 1.48 -7.33
C THR A 53 -6.35 2.25 -6.01
N VAL A 54 -6.54 1.59 -4.87
CA VAL A 54 -6.33 2.20 -3.54
C VAL A 54 -4.89 2.70 -3.39
N TRP A 55 -3.91 1.94 -3.89
CA TRP A 55 -2.51 2.35 -3.88
C TRP A 55 -2.23 3.59 -4.74
N HIS A 56 -2.75 3.64 -5.96
CA HIS A 56 -2.59 4.82 -6.81
C HIS A 56 -3.19 6.06 -6.15
N GLU A 57 -4.33 5.92 -5.49
CA GLU A 57 -4.96 7.02 -4.75
C GLU A 57 -4.11 7.44 -3.54
N LEU A 58 -3.60 6.49 -2.76
CA LEU A 58 -2.70 6.77 -1.64
C LEU A 58 -1.44 7.51 -2.10
N CYS A 59 -0.79 7.06 -3.17
CA CYS A 59 0.34 7.76 -3.79
C CYS A 59 -0.04 9.14 -4.33
N GLY A 60 -1.24 9.32 -4.88
CA GLY A 60 -1.70 10.60 -5.39
C GLY A 60 -1.95 11.62 -4.28
N ARG A 61 -2.37 11.15 -3.10
CA ARG A 61 -2.65 12.00 -1.92
C ARG A 61 -1.41 12.26 -1.07
N MET A 62 -0.51 11.29 -1.00
CA MET A 62 0.74 11.39 -0.28
C MET A 62 1.77 12.03 -1.20
N ASP A 63 2.24 13.24 -0.88
CA ASP A 63 3.40 13.85 -1.57
C ASP A 63 4.73 13.16 -1.18
N VAL A 64 4.70 11.83 -0.98
CA VAL A 64 5.86 11.03 -0.62
C VAL A 64 6.62 10.72 -1.90
N GLN A 65 7.80 11.32 -2.01
CA GLN A 65 8.70 11.07 -3.14
C GLN A 65 9.43 9.74 -2.95
N GLN A 66 8.99 8.71 -3.68
CA GLN A 66 9.77 7.47 -3.79
C GLN A 66 11.15 7.74 -4.41
N PRO A 67 12.20 7.00 -4.01
CA PRO A 67 13.52 7.15 -4.60
C PRO A 67 13.49 6.86 -6.10
N GLY A 68 14.38 7.50 -6.87
CA GLY A 68 14.49 7.25 -8.30
C GLY A 68 15.18 5.92 -8.58
N CYS A 69 14.67 5.19 -9.58
CA CYS A 69 15.35 4.01 -10.11
C CYS A 69 16.70 4.43 -10.71
N PRO A 70 17.81 3.77 -10.37
CA PRO A 70 19.13 4.12 -10.89
C PRO A 70 19.26 3.89 -12.41
N GLU A 71 18.49 2.97 -12.99
CA GLU A 71 18.57 2.63 -14.42
C GLU A 71 17.78 3.59 -15.31
N CYS A 72 16.56 3.97 -14.89
CA CYS A 72 15.65 4.75 -15.73
C CYS A 72 15.20 6.08 -15.11
N GLY A 73 15.55 6.36 -13.85
CA GLY A 73 15.12 7.55 -13.12
C GLY A 73 13.66 7.56 -12.68
N ALA A 74 12.87 6.54 -13.04
CA ALA A 74 11.47 6.42 -12.65
C ALA A 74 11.34 6.23 -11.14
N ARG A 75 10.32 6.85 -10.54
CA ARG A 75 10.02 6.74 -9.10
C ARG A 75 8.85 5.81 -8.83
N SER A 76 8.70 4.81 -9.68
CA SER A 76 7.60 3.86 -9.65
C SER A 76 8.17 2.50 -9.30
N TRP A 77 8.09 2.15 -8.02
CA TRP A 77 8.47 0.83 -7.54
C TRP A 77 7.26 -0.10 -7.51
N GLY A 78 7.53 -1.37 -7.72
CA GLY A 78 6.57 -2.40 -8.09
C GLY A 78 5.63 -2.69 -6.95
N PHE A 79 4.35 -2.70 -7.27
CA PHE A 79 3.27 -2.93 -6.33
C PHE A 79 3.25 -4.35 -5.73
N THR A 80 3.91 -5.31 -6.39
CA THR A 80 3.87 -6.73 -6.04
C THR A 80 4.98 -7.11 -5.08
N ASP A 81 6.20 -6.63 -5.33
CA ASP A 81 7.37 -7.01 -4.53
C ASP A 81 8.00 -5.80 -3.82
N HIS A 82 7.40 -4.61 -3.99
CA HIS A 82 7.81 -3.34 -3.37
C HIS A 82 9.27 -2.98 -3.61
N THR A 83 9.93 -3.64 -4.55
CA THR A 83 11.38 -3.63 -4.74
C THR A 83 11.78 -3.77 -6.21
N GLU A 84 10.85 -3.71 -7.17
CA GLU A 84 11.18 -3.80 -8.60
C GLU A 84 10.64 -2.57 -9.34
N CYS A 85 11.44 -1.90 -10.16
CA CYS A 85 10.95 -0.75 -10.92
C CYS A 85 9.89 -1.17 -11.95
N THR A 86 8.72 -0.52 -11.97
CA THR A 86 7.64 -0.87 -12.92
C THR A 86 7.96 -0.52 -14.37
N GLU A 87 8.83 0.46 -14.60
CA GLU A 87 9.13 0.97 -15.93
C GLU A 87 10.20 0.14 -16.66
N CYS A 88 11.18 -0.40 -15.93
CA CYS A 88 12.31 -1.12 -16.51
C CYS A 88 12.54 -2.51 -15.91
N SER A 89 11.67 -2.94 -15.00
CA SER A 89 11.80 -4.22 -14.26
C SER A 89 13.13 -4.37 -13.53
N HIS A 90 13.77 -3.26 -13.18
CA HIS A 90 15.01 -3.28 -12.42
C HIS A 90 14.72 -3.56 -10.94
N ALA A 91 15.21 -4.69 -10.45
CA ALA A 91 15.27 -4.99 -9.03
C ALA A 91 16.63 -4.56 -8.46
N PRO A 92 16.69 -3.53 -7.58
CA PRO A 92 17.93 -3.11 -6.99
C PRO A 92 18.39 -4.16 -5.98
N THR A 93 19.69 -4.43 -5.97
CA THR A 93 20.34 -5.27 -4.95
C THR A 93 20.97 -4.42 -3.85
N ASP A 94 21.02 -3.10 -4.04
CA ASP A 94 21.54 -2.14 -3.09
C ASP A 94 20.64 -2.04 -1.86
N ARG A 95 21.23 -2.31 -0.68
CA ARG A 95 20.47 -2.38 0.58
C ARG A 95 19.99 -1.03 1.05
N GLU A 96 20.71 0.04 0.77
CA GLU A 96 20.30 1.40 1.15
C GLU A 96 19.09 1.83 0.32
N LEU A 97 19.16 1.63 -1.00
CA LEU A 97 18.05 1.89 -1.91
C LEU A 97 16.82 1.06 -1.55
N LEU A 98 16.97 -0.23 -1.26
CA LEU A 98 15.85 -1.08 -0.80
C LEU A 98 15.22 -0.55 0.50
N THR A 99 16.04 -0.05 1.42
CA THR A 99 15.57 0.55 2.68
C THR A 99 14.82 1.85 2.44
N ASP A 100 15.31 2.72 1.56
CA ASP A 100 14.63 3.98 1.22
C ASP A 100 13.32 3.75 0.45
N ILE A 101 13.29 2.74 -0.42
CA ILE A 101 12.05 2.30 -1.07
C ILE A 101 11.06 1.87 0.01
N GLN A 102 11.44 0.92 0.88
CA GLN A 102 10.58 0.44 1.96
C GLN A 102 10.10 1.56 2.89
N ARG A 103 10.97 2.48 3.29
CA ARG A 103 10.60 3.63 4.12
C ARG A 103 9.56 4.52 3.43
N SER A 104 9.69 4.73 2.12
CA SER A 104 8.72 5.49 1.34
C SER A 104 7.37 4.77 1.30
N TRP A 105 7.37 3.45 1.15
CA TRP A 105 6.17 2.62 1.25
C TRP A 105 5.52 2.72 2.63
N GLU A 106 6.30 2.59 3.70
CA GLU A 106 5.81 2.71 5.08
C GLU A 106 5.19 4.09 5.33
N GLN A 107 5.77 5.16 4.80
CA GLN A 107 5.19 6.50 4.89
C GLN A 107 3.83 6.59 4.19
N ILE A 108 3.70 6.04 2.99
CA ILE A 108 2.44 6.04 2.24
C ILE A 108 1.37 5.17 2.93
N ILE A 109 1.76 4.03 3.49
CA ILE A 109 0.83 3.09 4.14
C ILE A 109 0.42 3.57 5.54
N HIS A 110 1.36 4.12 6.31
CA HIS A 110 1.13 4.50 7.71
C HIS A 110 0.91 6.01 7.92
N GLY A 111 0.89 6.80 6.85
CA GLY A 111 0.52 8.22 6.96
C GLY A 111 1.65 9.15 7.30
N GLY A 112 2.90 8.71 7.15
CA GLY A 112 4.05 9.41 7.69
C GLY A 112 3.88 9.61 9.19
N VAL A 113 4.26 8.62 10.00
CA VAL A 113 4.61 8.90 11.39
C VAL A 113 5.94 9.67 11.35
N ALA A 114 5.84 10.94 10.97
CA ALA A 114 6.87 11.94 11.12
C ALA A 114 6.40 12.92 12.18
N ASP A 115 6.10 12.43 13.38
CA ASP A 115 6.15 13.27 14.58
C ASP A 115 6.27 12.39 15.84
N ALA A 116 7.15 12.83 16.75
CA ALA A 116 7.65 12.24 18.01
C ALA A 116 8.83 11.24 17.84
N GLU A 117 10.09 11.52 18.20
CA GLU A 117 10.70 12.55 19.08
C GLU A 117 12.12 12.92 18.61
#